data_AF-A0A4C2AGR9-F1
#
_entry.id   AF-A0A4C2AGR9-F1
#
_cell.length_a   1.000
_cell.length_b   1.000
_cell.length_c   1.000
_cell.angle_alpha   90.00
_cell.angle_beta   90.00
_cell.angle_gamma   90.00
#
_symmetry.space_group_name_H-M   'P 1'
#
loop_
_entity.id
_entity.type
_entity.pdbx_description
1 polymer ?
#
loop_
_entity_poly.entity_id
_entity_poly.type
_entity_poly.pdbx_seq_one_letter_code
_entity_poly.pdbx_strand_id
1 'polypeptide(L)'
;MDYDDYKNVEPQKKMRKREKPQKKWSEKENSLILEYLLENVEIELYYRKMIERTQIDATPEMLRCKVRYWKQTFNKAEQWRKSTGAGLDVGDEASTINEKLLKICPSYDRFSLLFDM
;
A
#
# COMPACT_ATOMS: atom_id res chain seq x y z
N MET A 1 -26.50 23.42 -49.59
CA MET A 1 -26.04 22.21 -48.86
C MET A 1 -25.21 22.72 -47.71
N ASP A 2 -25.87 23.07 -46.62
CA ASP A 2 -25.23 23.57 -45.41
C ASP A 2 -24.74 22.37 -44.61
N TYR A 3 -23.43 22.26 -44.46
CA TYR A 3 -22.81 21.21 -43.68
C TYR A 3 -22.99 21.52 -42.19
N ASP A 4 -23.82 20.71 -41.54
CA ASP A 4 -24.10 20.76 -40.10
C ASP A 4 -22.81 20.75 -39.26
N ASP A 5 -22.77 21.72 -38.35
CA ASP A 5 -21.83 21.91 -37.24
C ASP A 5 -21.93 20.75 -36.23
N TYR A 6 -21.23 19.65 -36.50
CA TYR A 6 -21.04 18.58 -35.52
C TYR A 6 -20.10 19.06 -34.41
N LYS A 7 -20.66 19.74 -33.40
CA LYS A 7 -19.99 19.97 -32.12
C LYS A 7 -19.56 18.63 -31.52
N ASN A 8 -18.24 18.41 -31.50
CA ASN A 8 -17.59 17.41 -30.68
C ASN A 8 -17.84 17.73 -29.20
N VAL A 9 -18.87 17.14 -28.61
CA VAL A 9 -19.09 17.20 -27.15
C VAL A 9 -18.25 16.10 -26.53
N GLU A 10 -16.98 16.40 -26.24
CA GLU A 10 -16.13 15.50 -25.47
C GLU A 10 -16.79 15.22 -24.10
N PRO A 11 -16.96 13.95 -23.70
CA PRO A 11 -17.53 13.64 -22.40
C PRO A 11 -16.57 14.09 -21.30
N GLN A 12 -16.90 15.18 -20.63
CA GLN A 12 -16.17 15.68 -19.47
C GLN A 12 -16.17 14.59 -18.38
N LYS A 13 -15.03 13.93 -18.21
CA LYS A 13 -14.80 12.95 -17.14
C LYS A 13 -15.04 13.65 -15.80
N LYS A 14 -16.18 13.37 -15.17
CA LYS A 14 -16.49 13.85 -13.81
C LYS A 14 -15.40 13.35 -12.86
N MET A 15 -14.49 14.23 -12.45
CA MET A 15 -13.53 13.96 -11.39
C MET A 15 -14.30 13.71 -10.10
N ARG A 16 -14.17 12.51 -9.54
CA ARG A 16 -14.76 12.17 -8.24
C ARG A 16 -14.11 13.06 -7.18
N LYS A 17 -14.83 14.05 -6.67
CA LYS A 17 -14.41 14.83 -5.51
C LYS A 17 -14.41 13.89 -4.29
N ARG A 18 -13.25 13.73 -3.64
CA ARG A 18 -13.17 12.97 -2.38
C ARG A 18 -13.69 13.88 -1.27
N GLU A 19 -14.89 13.61 -0.80
CA GLU A 19 -15.54 14.42 0.25
C GLU A 19 -14.97 14.14 1.65
N LYS A 20 -14.45 12.93 1.89
CA LYS A 20 -13.92 12.54 3.21
C LYS A 20 -12.41 12.80 3.31
N PRO A 21 -11.93 13.42 4.40
CA PRO A 21 -10.49 13.56 4.64
C PRO A 21 -9.84 12.17 4.72
N GLN A 22 -8.64 12.04 4.15
CA GLN A 22 -7.86 10.81 4.29
C GLN A 22 -7.42 10.65 5.75
N LYS A 23 -7.75 9.52 6.38
CA LYS A 23 -7.25 9.19 7.71
C LYS A 23 -5.73 9.22 7.71
N LYS A 24 -5.17 10.03 8.61
CA LYS A 24 -3.74 10.01 8.93
C LYS A 24 -3.51 8.88 9.90
N TRP A 25 -2.79 7.85 9.46
CA TRP A 25 -2.45 6.70 10.29
C TRP A 25 -1.23 7.04 11.14
N SER A 26 -1.40 7.04 12.45
CA SER A 26 -0.29 7.16 13.39
C SER A 26 0.64 5.94 13.33
N GLU A 27 1.88 6.10 13.77
CA GLU A 27 2.85 5.00 13.83
C GLU A 27 2.41 3.88 14.80
N LYS A 28 1.72 4.24 15.89
CA LYS A 28 1.10 3.30 16.83
C LYS A 28 0.03 2.46 16.16
N GLU A 29 -0.89 3.09 15.43
CA GLU A 29 -1.93 2.37 14.67
C GLU A 29 -1.30 1.47 13.60
N ASN A 30 -0.29 1.96 12.87
CA ASN A 30 0.42 1.15 11.86
C ASN A 30 1.05 -0.10 12.50
N SER A 31 1.67 0.05 13.68
CA SER A 31 2.29 -1.06 14.40
C SER A 31 1.27 -2.08 14.89
N LEU A 32 0.15 -1.63 15.47
CA LEU A 32 -0.94 -2.52 15.93
C LEU A 32 -1.54 -3.33 14.79
N ILE A 33 -1.76 -2.70 13.63
CA ILE A 33 -2.29 -3.40 12.45
C ILE A 33 -1.28 -4.44 11.96
N LEU A 34 0.00 -4.09 11.91
CA LEU A 34 1.07 -5.00 11.49
C LEU A 34 1.18 -6.20 12.42
N GLU A 35 1.23 -5.98 13.73
CA GLU A 35 1.31 -7.03 14.75
C GLU A 35 0.10 -7.97 14.64
N TYR A 36 -1.11 -7.42 14.53
CA TYR A 36 -2.31 -8.22 14.36
C TYR A 36 -2.28 -9.06 13.09
N LEU A 37 -1.81 -8.50 11.96
CA LEU A 37 -1.73 -9.24 10.70
C LEU A 37 -0.63 -10.32 10.73
N LEU A 38 0.47 -10.12 11.46
CA LEU A 38 1.51 -11.13 11.63
C LEU A 38 1.03 -12.30 12.51
N GLU A 39 0.21 -12.03 13.53
CA GLU A 39 -0.41 -13.05 14.36
C GLU A 39 -1.48 -13.89 13.62
N ASN A 40 -2.05 -13.38 12.52
CA ASN A 40 -3.20 -13.98 11.86
C ASN A 40 -2.96 -14.17 10.35
N VAL A 41 -2.72 -15.40 9.93
CA VAL A 41 -2.33 -15.78 8.55
C VAL A 41 -3.45 -15.53 7.52
N GLU A 42 -4.73 -15.51 7.92
CA GLU A 42 -5.85 -15.29 7.01
C GLU A 42 -6.34 -13.83 7.03
N ILE A 43 -6.14 -13.07 5.95
CA ILE A 43 -6.26 -11.60 5.98
C ILE A 43 -7.70 -11.08 5.75
N GLU A 44 -8.58 -11.81 5.05
CA GLU A 44 -9.83 -11.23 4.52
C GLU A 44 -10.99 -11.13 5.53
N LEU A 45 -11.06 -12.05 6.49
CA LEU A 45 -12.16 -12.14 7.47
C LEU A 45 -11.96 -11.27 8.71
N TYR A 46 -10.79 -10.66 8.87
CA TYR A 46 -10.34 -10.17 10.17
C TYR A 46 -10.47 -8.67 10.39
N TYR A 47 -10.70 -7.86 9.37
CA TYR A 47 -10.71 -6.40 9.54
C TYR A 47 -11.74 -5.91 10.56
N ARG A 48 -12.90 -6.58 10.68
CA ARG A 48 -13.90 -6.26 11.72
C ARG A 48 -13.41 -6.63 13.12
N LYS A 49 -12.92 -7.86 13.30
CA LYS A 49 -12.36 -8.35 14.58
C LYS A 49 -11.11 -7.57 15.01
N MET A 50 -10.32 -7.11 14.03
CA MET A 50 -9.16 -6.27 14.26
C MET A 50 -9.57 -4.93 14.85
N ILE A 51 -10.57 -4.25 14.28
CA ILE A 51 -11.10 -2.98 14.82
C ILE A 51 -11.61 -3.17 16.24
N GLU A 52 -12.34 -4.26 16.49
CA GLU A 52 -12.83 -4.60 17.83
C GLU A 52 -11.69 -4.82 18.84
N ARG A 53 -10.60 -5.50 18.45
CA ARG A 53 -9.47 -5.80 19.34
C ARG A 53 -8.52 -4.61 19.53
N THR A 54 -8.20 -3.88 18.47
CA THR A 54 -7.21 -2.80 18.50
C THR A 54 -7.82 -1.44 18.86
N GLN A 55 -9.16 -1.34 18.87
CA GLN A 55 -9.90 -0.11 19.15
C GLN A 55 -9.47 1.07 18.26
N ILE A 56 -8.99 0.76 17.05
CA ILE A 56 -8.60 1.78 16.06
C ILE A 56 -9.88 2.39 15.49
N ASP A 57 -9.94 3.73 15.48
CA ASP A 57 -11.01 4.48 14.82
C ASP A 57 -10.85 4.40 13.28
N ALA A 58 -11.21 3.27 12.70
CA ALA A 58 -11.17 3.03 11.26
C ALA A 58 -12.28 2.08 10.83
N THR A 59 -12.76 2.22 9.59
CA THR A 59 -13.67 1.22 9.01
C THR A 59 -12.88 0.07 8.39
N PRO A 60 -13.50 -1.13 8.22
CA PRO A 60 -12.86 -2.25 7.55
C PRO A 60 -12.33 -1.90 6.15
N GLU A 61 -13.03 -1.05 5.41
CA GLU A 61 -12.63 -0.57 4.08
C GLU A 61 -11.37 0.30 4.14
N MET A 62 -11.21 1.12 5.18
CA MET A 62 -10.02 1.93 5.38
C MET A 62 -8.80 1.06 5.67
N LEU A 63 -8.97 0.03 6.51
CA LEU A 63 -7.93 -0.96 6.77
C LEU A 63 -7.57 -1.75 5.51
N ARG A 64 -8.56 -2.24 4.76
CA ARG A 64 -8.33 -2.89 3.46
C ARG A 64 -7.54 -2.01 2.50
N CYS A 65 -7.90 -0.73 2.39
CA CYS A 65 -7.16 0.21 1.54
C CYS A 65 -5.72 0.41 2.02
N LYS A 66 -5.51 0.46 3.35
CA LYS A 66 -4.19 0.59 3.96
C LYS A 66 -3.32 -0.64 3.72
N VAL A 67 -3.83 -1.83 3.96
CA VAL A 67 -3.13 -3.10 3.70
C VAL A 67 -2.83 -3.27 2.21
N ARG A 68 -3.78 -2.93 1.32
CA ARG A 68 -3.53 -2.92 -0.12
C ARG A 68 -2.41 -1.96 -0.51
N TYR A 69 -2.40 -0.75 0.05
CA TYR A 69 -1.32 0.21 -0.16
C TYR A 69 0.02 -0.35 0.31
N TRP A 70 0.07 -0.97 1.49
CA TRP A 70 1.28 -1.63 1.99
C TRP A 70 1.78 -2.74 1.07
N LYS A 71 0.88 -3.61 0.60
CA LYS A 71 1.21 -4.66 -0.38
C LYS A 71 1.76 -4.06 -1.68
N GLN A 72 1.18 -2.95 -2.16
CA GLN A 72 1.70 -2.26 -3.35
C GLN A 72 3.10 -1.67 -3.11
N THR A 73 3.34 -1.03 -1.96
CA THR A 73 4.67 -0.50 -1.62
C THR A 73 5.70 -1.62 -1.45
N PHE A 74 5.32 -2.74 -0.84
CA PHE A 74 6.15 -3.93 -0.72
C PHE A 74 6.49 -4.50 -2.09
N ASN A 75 5.49 -4.75 -2.94
CA ASN A 75 5.70 -5.25 -4.30
C ASN A 75 6.60 -4.33 -5.13
N LYS A 76 6.50 -3.02 -4.95
CA LYS A 76 7.37 -2.04 -5.62
C LYS A 76 8.82 -2.16 -5.12
N ALA A 77 9.02 -2.33 -3.82
CA ALA A 77 10.33 -2.56 -3.23
C ALA A 77 10.93 -3.89 -3.72
N GLU A 78 10.13 -4.96 -3.73
CA GLU A 78 10.50 -6.28 -4.28
C GLU A 78 10.85 -6.21 -5.77
N GLN A 79 10.07 -5.52 -6.58
CA GLN A 79 10.36 -5.33 -8.00
C GLN A 79 11.67 -4.56 -8.19
N TRP A 80 11.91 -3.52 -7.40
CA TRP A 80 13.17 -2.78 -7.44
C TRP A 80 14.36 -3.65 -7.02
N ARG A 81 14.20 -4.48 -5.98
CA ARG A 81 15.20 -5.46 -5.54
C ARG A 81 15.53 -6.44 -6.67
N LYS A 82 14.51 -7.00 -7.32
CA LYS A 82 14.66 -7.98 -8.41
C LYS A 82 15.24 -7.37 -9.69
N SER A 83 14.95 -6.12 -10.00
CA SER A 83 15.46 -5.48 -11.22
C SER A 83 16.85 -4.86 -11.03
N THR A 84 16.99 -4.02 -10.01
CA THR A 84 18.15 -3.16 -9.78
C THR A 84 19.11 -3.77 -8.77
N GLY A 85 18.56 -4.43 -7.74
CA GLY A 85 19.36 -5.13 -6.73
C GLY A 85 20.07 -6.38 -7.25
N ALA A 86 19.53 -7.04 -8.28
CA ALA A 86 20.13 -8.24 -8.88
C ALA A 86 21.54 -8.01 -9.48
N GLY A 87 21.90 -6.75 -9.81
CA GLY A 87 23.24 -6.38 -10.25
C GLY A 87 24.16 -5.81 -9.16
N LEU A 88 23.62 -5.54 -7.97
CA LEU A 88 24.33 -4.97 -6.81
C LEU A 88 24.60 -6.00 -5.71
N ASP A 89 24.09 -7.23 -5.86
CA ASP A 89 24.25 -8.35 -4.91
C ASP A 89 25.67 -8.95 -4.89
N VAL A 90 26.59 -8.38 -5.68
CA VAL A 90 27.98 -8.83 -5.82
C VAL A 90 28.93 -7.76 -5.25
N GLY A 91 28.96 -7.61 -3.92
CA GLY A 91 29.94 -6.74 -3.22
C GLY A 91 29.44 -6.11 -1.91
N ASP A 92 30.21 -5.12 -1.39
CA ASP A 92 29.93 -4.32 -0.18
C ASP A 92 28.63 -3.48 -0.25
N GLU A 93 27.88 -3.58 -1.35
CA GLU A 93 26.70 -2.77 -1.65
C GLU A 93 25.39 -3.33 -1.06
N ALA A 94 25.43 -4.49 -0.39
CA ALA A 94 24.29 -5.07 0.31
C ALA A 94 23.68 -4.11 1.35
N SER A 95 24.52 -3.35 2.05
CA SER A 95 24.10 -2.28 2.97
C SER A 95 23.30 -1.18 2.26
N THR A 96 23.72 -0.82 1.04
CA THR A 96 23.08 0.19 0.18
C THR A 96 21.71 -0.29 -0.33
N ILE A 97 21.57 -1.59 -0.60
CA ILE A 97 20.29 -2.20 -1.01
C ILE A 97 19.25 -2.05 0.12
N ASN A 98 19.61 -2.41 1.35
CA ASN A 98 18.69 -2.29 2.49
C ASN A 98 18.28 -0.84 2.75
N GLU A 99 19.20 0.12 2.69
CA GLU A 99 18.85 1.54 2.83
C GLU A 99 17.87 2.02 1.75
N LYS A 100 18.04 1.55 0.51
CA LYS A 100 17.12 1.89 -0.60
C LYS A 100 15.76 1.23 -0.42
N LEU A 101 15.72 -0.01 0.06
CA LEU A 101 14.47 -0.71 0.38
C LEU A 101 13.70 0.00 1.49
N LEU A 102 14.37 0.40 2.56
CA LEU A 102 13.76 1.16 3.65
C LEU A 102 13.26 2.55 3.21
N LYS A 103 13.93 3.19 2.23
CA LYS A 103 13.43 4.43 1.61
C LYS A 103 12.16 4.22 0.78
N ILE A 104 12.01 3.07 0.13
CA ILE A 104 10.81 2.73 -0.67
C ILE A 104 9.68 2.25 0.24
N CYS A 105 10.03 1.48 1.27
CA CYS A 105 9.12 0.81 2.16
C CYS A 105 9.72 0.77 3.59
N PRO A 106 9.38 1.74 4.45
CA PRO A 106 10.00 1.89 5.79
C PRO A 106 9.83 0.69 6.73
N SER A 107 8.89 -0.21 6.44
CA SER A 107 8.65 -1.43 7.20
C SER A 107 8.80 -2.67 6.33
N TYR A 108 9.69 -2.62 5.33
CA TYR A 108 9.91 -3.69 4.37
C TYR A 108 10.11 -5.06 5.04
N ASP A 109 10.95 -5.14 6.07
CA ASP A 109 11.22 -6.40 6.80
C ASP A 109 9.98 -6.99 7.48
N ARG A 110 9.07 -6.13 7.96
CA ARG A 110 7.80 -6.59 8.55
C ARG A 110 6.81 -7.03 7.49
N PHE A 111 6.86 -6.40 6.32
CA PHE A 111 6.01 -6.76 5.19
C PHE A 111 6.49 -8.01 4.46
N SER A 112 7.80 -8.28 4.39
CA SER A 112 8.32 -9.53 3.83
C SER A 112 7.81 -10.72 4.64
N LEU A 113 7.87 -10.66 5.97
CA LEU A 113 7.28 -11.70 6.83
C LEU A 113 5.77 -11.93 6.59
N LEU A 114 5.06 -10.92 6.08
CA LEU A 114 3.61 -10.94 5.91
C LEU A 114 3.15 -11.33 4.50
N PHE A 115 3.94 -10.97 3.48
CA PHE A 115 3.55 -11.10 2.07
C PHE A 115 4.48 -12.01 1.25
N ASP A 116 5.62 -12.44 1.81
CA ASP A 116 6.60 -13.33 1.16
C ASP A 116 6.37 -14.82 1.53
N MET A 117 5.17 -15.14 2.05
CA MET A 117 4.72 -16.51 2.36
C MET A 117 3.99 -17.16 1.19
#